data_AF-T1ALS5-F1
#
_entry.id   AF-T1ALS5-F1
#
_cell.length_a   1.000
_cell.length_b   1.000
_cell.length_c   1.000
_cell.angle_alpha   90.00
_cell.angle_beta   90.00
_cell.angle_gamma   90.00
#
_symmetry.space_group_name_H-M   'P 1'
#
loop_
_entity.id
_entity.type
_entity.pdbx_description
1 polymer ?
#
loop_
_entity_poly.entity_id
_entity_poly.type
_entity_poly.pdbx_seq_one_letter_code
_entity_poly.pdbx_strand_id
1 'polypeptide(L)'
;MRSGQRVYARGRDLVVTAMVGAGAELIADGCVHVYGALRGRAVAGARGEMGARVFCQDFHAELVSIAGVFRVFETLPPELAGKPVQAWLDGDALRFERLGA
;
A
#
# COMPACT_ATOMS: atom_id res chain seq x y z
N MET A 1 9.05 1.20 -10.41
CA MET A 1 8.72 2.63 -10.33
C MET A 1 9.83 3.39 -9.64
N ARG A 2 10.22 4.53 -10.20
CA ARG A 2 11.32 5.37 -9.72
C ARG A 2 10.77 6.51 -8.85
N SER A 3 11.64 7.07 -8.02
CA SER A 3 11.29 8.20 -7.17
C SER A 3 10.65 9.35 -7.95
N GLY A 4 9.65 10.00 -7.34
CA GLY A 4 8.90 11.10 -7.95
C GLY A 4 7.84 10.68 -8.98
N GLN A 5 7.79 9.42 -9.40
CA GLN A 5 6.74 8.94 -10.30
C GLN A 5 5.43 8.70 -9.55
N ARG A 6 4.32 9.07 -10.18
CA ARG A 6 2.96 8.84 -9.68
C ARG A 6 2.15 8.06 -10.71
N VAL A 7 1.46 7.00 -10.26
CA VAL A 7 0.52 6.24 -11.08
C VAL A 7 -0.85 6.27 -10.41
N TYR A 8 -1.88 6.54 -11.19
CA TYR A 8 -3.26 6.59 -10.72
C TYR A 8 -4.16 5.67 -11.55
N ALA A 9 -4.82 4.73 -10.88
CA ALA A 9 -5.78 3.80 -11.45
C ALA A 9 -7.22 4.22 -11.10
N ARG A 10 -7.85 4.95 -12.02
CA ARG A 10 -9.24 5.42 -11.86
C ARG A 10 -10.25 4.29 -12.07
N GLY A 11 -11.18 4.16 -11.13
CA GLY A 11 -12.30 3.22 -11.14
C GLY A 11 -11.91 1.74 -11.17
N ARG A 12 -10.69 1.39 -10.73
CA ARG A 12 -10.15 0.03 -10.80
C ARG A 12 -9.02 -0.19 -9.80
N ASP A 13 -8.62 -1.44 -9.67
CA ASP A 13 -7.43 -1.84 -8.91
C ASP A 13 -6.14 -1.50 -9.66
N LEU A 14 -5.04 -1.33 -8.91
CA LEU A 14 -3.71 -1.14 -9.44
C LEU A 14 -2.82 -2.33 -9.09
N VAL A 15 -2.27 -2.99 -10.10
CA VAL A 15 -1.32 -4.10 -9.94
C VAL A 15 0.05 -3.65 -10.45
N VAL A 16 1.07 -3.81 -9.61
CA VAL A 16 2.46 -3.48 -9.92
C VAL A 16 3.31 -4.73 -9.69
N THR A 17 3.95 -5.23 -10.75
CA THR A 17 4.80 -6.44 -10.74
C THR A 17 6.29 -6.14 -10.61
N ALA A 18 6.62 -4.92 -10.19
CA ALA A 18 7.99 -4.43 -10.05
C ALA A 18 8.15 -3.66 -8.73
N MET A 19 9.40 -3.43 -8.33
CA MET A 19 9.71 -2.59 -7.18
C MET A 19 9.10 -1.19 -7.31
N VAL A 20 8.55 -0.67 -6.21
CA VAL A 20 8.14 0.72 -6.03
C VAL A 20 9.20 1.41 -5.20
N GLY A 21 9.96 2.33 -5.80
CA GLY A 21 11.03 3.06 -5.11
C GLY A 21 10.50 4.11 -4.13
N ALA A 22 11.36 4.51 -3.20
CA ALA A 22 11.13 5.62 -2.28
C ALA A 22 10.74 6.90 -3.05
N GLY A 23 9.75 7.64 -2.54
CA GLY A 23 9.19 8.82 -3.17
C GLY A 23 8.23 8.56 -4.35
N ALA A 24 8.09 7.31 -4.82
CA ALA A 24 7.06 6.96 -5.81
C ALA A 24 5.68 6.81 -5.16
N GLU A 25 4.61 7.02 -5.92
CA GLU A 25 3.24 7.03 -5.42
C GLU A 25 2.30 6.20 -6.29
N LEU A 26 1.66 5.23 -5.66
CA LEU A 26 0.62 4.38 -6.23
C LEU A 26 -0.73 4.82 -5.70
N ILE A 27 -1.68 5.08 -6.59
CA ILE A 27 -3.04 5.46 -6.21
C ILE A 27 -4.03 4.61 -6.99
N ALA A 28 -5.00 4.03 -6.29
CA ALA A 28 -6.11 3.31 -6.90
C ALA A 28 -7.42 3.72 -6.23
N ASP A 29 -8.49 3.78 -7.04
CA ASP A 29 -9.85 3.88 -6.50
C ASP A 29 -10.29 2.56 -5.86
N GLY A 30 -9.72 1.42 -6.29
CA GLY A 30 -9.87 0.11 -5.67
C GLY A 30 -8.65 -0.30 -4.84
N CYS A 31 -8.25 -1.57 -4.94
CA CYS A 31 -7.10 -2.14 -4.25
C CYS A 31 -5.76 -1.79 -4.93
N VAL A 32 -4.67 -1.85 -4.16
CA VAL A 32 -3.30 -1.76 -4.65
C VAL A 32 -2.58 -3.09 -4.37
N HIS A 33 -2.01 -3.70 -5.41
CA HIS A 33 -1.23 -4.93 -5.31
C HIS A 33 0.19 -4.66 -5.78
N VAL A 34 1.18 -4.94 -4.93
CA VAL A 34 2.61 -4.77 -5.25
C VAL A 34 3.32 -6.11 -5.12
N TYR A 35 3.56 -6.78 -6.24
CA TYR A 35 4.32 -8.03 -6.30
C TYR A 35 5.83 -7.77 -6.39
N GLY A 36 6.31 -6.90 -5.52
CA GLY A 36 7.71 -6.49 -5.38
C GLY A 36 7.88 -5.67 -4.09
N ALA A 37 9.06 -5.08 -3.91
CA ALA A 37 9.31 -4.21 -2.76
C ALA A 37 8.49 -2.90 -2.86
N LEU A 38 7.66 -2.65 -1.86
CA LEU A 38 6.93 -1.40 -1.70
C LEU A 38 7.73 -0.47 -0.80
N ARG A 39 8.55 0.42 -1.37
CA ARG A 39 9.32 1.44 -0.63
C ARG A 39 8.71 2.84 -0.67
N GLY A 40 7.79 3.08 -1.60
CA GLY A 40 7.11 4.36 -1.75
C GLY A 40 5.79 4.40 -0.99
N ARG A 41 4.82 5.14 -1.55
CA ARG A 41 3.49 5.35 -0.99
C ARG A 41 2.43 4.54 -1.73
N ALA A 42 1.52 3.93 -1.00
CA ALA A 42 0.36 3.23 -1.55
C ALA A 42 -0.94 3.82 -1.01
N VAL A 43 -1.80 4.28 -1.91
CA VAL A 43 -3.13 4.84 -1.61
C VAL A 43 -4.17 3.99 -2.30
N ALA A 44 -4.93 3.22 -1.53
CA ALA A 44 -6.06 2.45 -2.00
C ALA A 44 -7.38 3.13 -1.60
N GLY A 45 -8.45 2.82 -2.31
CA GLY A 45 -9.75 3.40 -2.01
C GLY A 45 -9.77 4.92 -2.11
N ALA A 46 -9.05 5.51 -3.07
CA ALA A 46 -8.85 6.97 -3.18
C ALA A 46 -10.16 7.78 -3.31
N ARG A 47 -11.28 7.13 -3.62
CA ARG A 47 -12.63 7.73 -3.67
C ARG A 47 -13.53 7.32 -2.50
N GLY A 48 -12.95 6.86 -1.39
CA GLY A 48 -13.66 6.48 -0.17
C GLY A 48 -14.11 5.02 -0.13
N GLU A 49 -13.51 4.14 -0.94
CA GLU A 49 -13.82 2.70 -0.91
C GLU A 49 -13.18 2.07 0.34
N MET A 50 -13.97 1.91 1.40
CA MET A 50 -13.48 1.39 2.68
C MET A 50 -13.14 -0.09 2.64
N GLY A 51 -13.68 -0.85 1.68
CA GLY A 51 -13.35 -2.26 1.45
C GLY A 51 -12.03 -2.48 0.72
N ALA A 52 -11.39 -1.41 0.22
CA ALA A 52 -10.13 -1.50 -0.50
C ALA A 52 -9.00 -2.00 0.41
N ARG A 53 -8.00 -2.63 -0.23
CA ARG A 53 -6.85 -3.22 0.46
C ARG A 53 -5.56 -2.84 -0.23
N VAL A 54 -4.47 -2.89 0.52
CA VAL A 54 -3.11 -2.84 -0.01
C VAL A 54 -2.43 -4.16 0.27
N PHE A 55 -1.81 -4.74 -0.75
CA PHE A 55 -1.02 -5.97 -0.65
C PHE A 55 0.39 -5.69 -1.15
N CYS A 56 1.40 -6.22 -0.46
CA CYS A 56 2.73 -6.29 -1.02
C CYS A 56 3.44 -7.59 -0.63
N GLN A 57 4.45 -7.97 -1.42
CA GLN A 57 5.31 -9.12 -1.11
C GLN A 57 6.51 -8.76 -0.23
N ASP A 58 6.92 -7.50 -0.23
CA ASP A 58 8.06 -7.02 0.53
C ASP A 58 7.77 -5.59 1.03
N PHE A 59 7.48 -5.49 2.33
CA PHE A 59 6.97 -4.26 2.96
C PHE A 59 8.09 -3.36 3.47
N HIS A 60 8.22 -2.20 2.82
CA HIS A 60 9.11 -1.10 3.21
C HIS A 60 8.45 0.27 3.03
N ALA A 61 7.11 0.32 3.13
CA ALA A 61 6.33 1.46 2.65
C ALA A 61 6.63 2.72 3.46
N GLU A 62 6.73 3.88 2.79
CA GLU A 62 6.74 5.20 3.44
C GLU A 62 5.37 5.52 4.04
N LEU A 63 4.31 5.19 3.30
CA LEU A 63 2.93 5.48 3.66
C LEU A 63 1.99 4.44 3.06
N VAL A 64 1.01 4.04 3.85
CA VAL A 64 -0.17 3.30 3.36
C VAL A 64 -1.43 4.05 3.74
N SER A 65 -2.32 4.25 2.78
CA SER A 65 -3.64 4.86 2.98
C SER A 65 -4.75 4.01 2.37
N ILE A 66 -5.88 3.94 3.06
CA ILE A 66 -7.11 3.30 2.59
C ILE A 66 -8.27 4.23 2.94
N ALA A 67 -9.05 4.63 1.93
CA ALA A 67 -10.20 5.54 2.09
C ALA A 67 -9.90 6.81 2.91
N GLY A 68 -8.68 7.35 2.78
CA GLY A 68 -8.26 8.57 3.48
C GLY A 68 -7.70 8.36 4.89
N VAL A 69 -7.88 7.19 5.51
CA VAL A 69 -7.15 6.81 6.73
C VAL A 69 -5.75 6.36 6.34
N PHE A 70 -4.72 6.86 7.02
CA PHE A 70 -3.34 6.56 6.63
C PHE A 70 -2.41 6.34 7.82
N ARG A 71 -1.31 5.66 7.53
CA ARG A 71 -0.15 5.55 8.42
C ARG A 71 1.11 5.89 7.65
N VAL A 72 1.94 6.74 8.26
CA VAL A 72 3.32 7.02 7.82
C VAL A 72 4.25 6.14 8.64
N PHE A 73 5.28 5.59 8.00
CA PHE A 73 6.27 4.74 8.65
C PHE A 73 7.63 5.42 8.63
N GLU A 74 8.07 5.93 9.78
CA GLU A 74 9.45 6.40 9.99
C GLU A 74 10.37 5.23 10.37
N THR A 75 9.83 4.28 11.12
CA THR A 75 10.49 3.01 11.48
C THR A 75 9.49 1.88 11.25
N LEU A 76 9.93 0.84 10.56
CA LEU A 76 9.08 -0.31 10.23
C LEU A 76 9.04 -1.28 11.41
N PRO A 77 7.84 -1.75 11.83
CA PRO A 77 7.73 -2.82 12.80
C PRO A 77 8.46 -4.09 12.30
N PRO A 78 9.31 -4.75 13.11
CA PRO A 78 10.06 -5.94 12.71
C PRO A 78 9.19 -7.08 12.16
N GLU A 79 7.95 -7.17 12.62
CA GLU A 79 6.95 -8.16 12.19
C GLU A 79 6.43 -7.92 10.76
N LEU A 80 6.57 -6.70 10.23
CA LEU A 80 6.15 -6.31 8.88
C LEU A 80 7.33 -6.13 7.92
N ALA A 81 8.45 -5.59 8.41
CA ALA A 81 9.59 -5.20 7.59
C ALA A 81 10.12 -6.35 6.73
N GLY A 82 10.17 -6.15 5.41
CA GLY A 82 10.68 -7.16 4.48
C GLY A 82 9.77 -8.37 4.30
N LYS A 83 8.52 -8.32 4.78
CA LYS A 83 7.56 -9.44 4.73
C LYS A 83 6.43 -9.17 3.73
N PRO A 84 5.76 -10.24 3.26
CA PRO A 84 4.47 -10.11 2.59
C PRO A 84 3.42 -9.57 3.56
N VAL A 85 2.75 -8.48 3.23
CA VAL A 85 1.82 -7.77 4.13
C VAL A 85 0.53 -7.42 3.39
N GLN A 86 -0.59 -7.53 4.11
CA GLN A 86 -1.87 -6.95 3.75
C GLN A 86 -2.19 -5.80 4.71
N ALA A 87 -2.74 -4.71 4.18
CA ALA A 87 -3.38 -3.65 4.94
C ALA A 87 -4.87 -3.51 4.56
N TRP A 88 -5.72 -3.25 5.54
CA TRP A 88 -7.17 -3.05 5.38
C TRP A 88 -7.72 -2.15 6.48
N LEU A 89 -8.95 -1.67 6.30
CA LEU A 89 -9.70 -0.99 7.36
C LEU A 89 -10.58 -1.99 8.13
N ASP A 90 -10.44 -1.97 9.45
CA ASP A 90 -11.31 -2.63 10.40
C ASP A 90 -12.11 -1.55 11.15
N GLY A 91 -13.31 -1.25 10.65
CA GLY A 91 -14.01 0.00 10.95
C GLY A 91 -13.18 1.19 10.46
N ASP A 92 -12.83 2.10 11.37
CA ASP A 92 -11.99 3.27 11.06
C ASP A 92 -10.49 3.03 11.35
N ALA A 93 -10.12 1.82 11.79
CA ALA A 93 -8.74 1.50 12.16
C ALA A 93 -7.98 0.85 10.99
N LEU A 94 -6.85 1.45 10.60
CA LEU A 94 -5.94 0.86 9.62
C LEU A 94 -5.12 -0.26 10.25
N ARG A 95 -5.35 -1.49 9.77
CA ARG A 95 -4.69 -2.73 10.21
C ARG A 95 -3.65 -3.20 9.21
N PHE A 96 -2.67 -3.94 9.72
CA PHE A 96 -1.60 -4.55 8.95
C PHE A 96 -1.36 -5.97 9.47
N GLU A 97 -1.16 -6.93 8.57
CA GLU A 97 -0.87 -8.31 8.94
C GLU A 97 0.02 -8.97 7.88
N ARG A 98 0.82 -9.96 8.30
CA ARG A 98 1.60 -10.79 7.38
C ARG A 98 0.68 -11.70 6.58
N LEU A 99 0.83 -11.69 5.25
CA LEU A 99 0.11 -12.64 4.38
C LEU A 99 0.61 -14.06 4.61
N GLY A 100 -0.32 -15.00 4.85
CA GLY A 100 -0.03 -16.42 5.09
C GLY A 100 0.55 -16.72 6.47
N ALA A 101 0.16 -15.94 7.49
CA ALA A 101 0.39 -16.25 8.90
C ALA A 101 -0.76 -17.06 9.49
#